data_AF-A0A8H6GVT5-F1
#
_entry.id   AF-A0A8H6GVT5-F1
#
_cell.length_a   1.000
_cell.length_b   1.000
_cell.length_c   1.000
_cell.angle_alpha   90.00
_cell.angle_beta   90.00
_cell.angle_gamma   90.00
#
_symmetry.space_group_name_H-M   'P 1'
#
loop_
_entity.id
_entity.type
_entity.pdbx_description
1 polymer ?
#
loop_
_entity_poly.entity_id
_entity_poly.type
_entity_poly.pdbx_seq_one_letter_code
_entity_poly.pdbx_strand_id
1 'polypeptide(L)'
;MFTPGASKKKARLQEIGLGEPMNLFGMNRLGVPWITQNTQGAMIPVEVIPPNVTCAGPIILSGPPAHQQDPETATWLKNAPTVLINLGSNLAYDESRAEVMAIAIAALLSSTNYQVLWKFNKLGDFSDDFLVHLKPYLDNERLKMPSWLVADPSSLLDTGNIVTSVHHGGSNCYHEALAAGVTQVILPLWADLYNYAALAETSGIGVWGCKDSTPNWMSECLLDAFMEGIDGCGRSPCPGLNALANHGYLPRDGANINYDMINHAAQAAYHFEDGFYIDAVNMVFQLDISTTSRPNETFHLRDLAQHDQIEVDGSLTRNDIFFGDDLHFDATVFDPVARDLGLDKISRKDKFVTIETAAKATKNRLDLAKRVNPEFNVSVHQHETEYGTTALYLLTLWDEHQKAAPKHWVKALLGEDRIAYREGYNKGKSVKTNKQVGAMTQAVRAVVGWKP
;
A
#
# COMPACT_ATOMS: atom_id res chain seq x y z
N MET A 1 32.61 1.72 22.20
CA MET A 1 34.01 2.22 22.18
C MET A 1 35.03 1.22 22.75
N PHE A 2 34.62 0.00 23.14
CA PHE A 2 35.51 -1.09 23.57
C PHE A 2 35.15 -2.41 22.86
N THR A 3 35.07 -2.39 21.53
CA THR A 3 34.84 -3.59 20.74
C THR A 3 36.20 -4.26 20.45
N PRO A 4 36.38 -5.56 20.75
CA PRO A 4 37.58 -6.30 20.39
C PRO A 4 37.87 -6.15 18.89
N GLY A 5 39.12 -5.83 18.53
CA GLY A 5 39.54 -5.67 17.13
C GLY A 5 39.32 -4.28 16.52
N ALA A 6 38.72 -3.32 17.24
CA ALA A 6 38.52 -1.96 16.75
C ALA A 6 39.84 -1.28 16.30
N SER A 7 40.94 -1.45 17.06
CA SER A 7 42.24 -0.86 16.70
C SER A 7 42.81 -1.42 15.39
N LYS A 8 42.69 -2.74 15.16
CA LYS A 8 43.11 -3.37 13.89
C LYS A 8 42.27 -2.88 12.71
N LYS A 9 40.95 -2.76 12.91
CA LYS A 9 40.04 -2.20 11.90
C LYS A 9 40.38 -0.73 11.60
N LYS A 10 40.69 0.07 12.62
CA LYS A 10 41.11 1.48 12.45
C LYS A 10 42.38 1.58 11.60
N ALA A 11 43.42 0.83 11.96
CA ALA A 11 44.68 0.81 11.21
C ALA A 11 44.47 0.41 9.76
N ARG A 12 43.69 -0.65 9.51
CA ARG A 12 43.38 -1.10 8.14
C ARG A 12 42.62 -0.04 7.33
N LEU A 13 41.66 0.65 7.95
CA LEU A 13 40.90 1.71 7.29
C LEU A 13 41.80 2.93 6.98
N GLN A 14 42.77 3.24 7.84
CA GLN A 14 43.77 4.28 7.59
C GLN A 14 44.72 3.94 6.44
N GLU A 15 45.17 2.68 6.34
CA GLU A 15 46.00 2.19 5.22
C GLU A 15 45.32 2.36 3.85
N ILE A 16 43.99 2.21 3.79
CA ILE A 16 43.21 2.39 2.55
C ILE A 16 42.77 3.85 2.32
N GLY A 17 43.28 4.80 3.11
CA GLY A 17 43.11 6.24 2.90
C GLY A 17 42.03 6.93 3.74
N LEU A 18 41.40 6.27 4.71
CA LEU A 18 40.45 6.92 5.62
C LEU A 18 41.20 7.56 6.80
N GLY A 19 41.36 8.89 6.80
CA GLY A 19 42.17 9.61 7.80
C GLY A 19 41.81 9.33 9.27
N GLU A 20 40.53 9.48 9.64
CA GLU A 20 40.06 9.23 11.02
C GLU A 20 38.92 8.20 11.10
N PRO A 21 39.16 6.91 10.83
CA PRO A 21 38.10 5.93 10.86
C PRO A 21 37.56 5.76 12.28
N MET A 22 36.23 5.69 12.41
CA MET A 22 35.51 5.49 13.67
C MET A 22 35.71 6.63 14.70
N ASN A 23 35.85 7.88 14.24
CA ASN A 23 35.75 9.05 15.11
C ASN A 23 34.27 9.44 15.32
N LEU A 24 33.70 9.04 16.46
CA LEU A 24 32.31 9.35 16.85
C LEU A 24 32.07 10.86 17.03
N PHE A 25 33.11 11.63 17.39
CA PHE A 25 33.01 13.08 17.60
C PHE A 25 33.34 13.88 16.32
N GLY A 26 33.92 13.22 15.31
CA GLY A 26 34.24 13.78 13.99
C GLY A 26 33.33 13.27 12.88
N MET A 27 32.10 12.89 13.20
CA MET A 27 31.10 12.41 12.22
C MET A 27 30.68 13.50 11.23
N ASN A 28 30.78 14.78 11.61
CA ASN A 28 30.45 15.89 10.71
C ASN A 28 31.55 16.09 9.65
N ARG A 29 31.44 15.33 8.55
CA ARG A 29 32.34 15.42 7.38
C ARG A 29 31.57 15.94 6.19
N LEU A 30 31.62 17.26 5.99
CA LEU A 30 30.91 17.93 4.89
C LEU A 30 31.28 17.38 3.50
N GLY A 31 32.50 16.84 3.32
CA GLY A 31 32.94 16.23 2.07
C GLY A 31 32.56 14.76 1.87
N VAL A 32 31.86 14.14 2.82
CA VAL A 32 31.42 12.73 2.73
C VAL A 32 29.91 12.70 2.54
N PRO A 33 29.39 12.05 1.48
CA PRO A 33 27.96 11.82 1.35
C PRO A 33 27.45 10.85 2.43
N TRP A 34 26.32 11.19 3.05
CA TRP A 34 25.60 10.34 3.99
C TRP A 34 24.24 10.00 3.40
N ILE A 35 23.80 8.77 3.64
CA ILE A 35 22.40 8.39 3.42
C ILE A 35 21.76 8.09 4.77
N THR A 36 20.49 8.42 4.91
CA THR A 36 19.69 8.11 6.09
C THR A 36 18.38 7.47 5.68
N GLN A 37 17.85 6.61 6.56
CA GLN A 37 16.54 5.97 6.40
C GLN A 37 15.37 6.94 6.61
N ASN A 38 15.66 8.23 6.80
CA ASN A 38 14.66 9.25 7.04
C ASN A 38 13.65 9.32 5.88
N THR A 39 12.37 9.17 6.21
CA THR A 39 11.25 9.31 5.28
C THR A 39 10.46 10.53 5.70
N GLN A 40 10.31 11.50 4.80
CA GLN A 40 9.52 12.69 5.06
C GLN A 40 8.07 12.29 5.41
N GLY A 41 7.54 12.87 6.48
CA GLY A 41 6.18 12.58 6.96
C GLY A 41 6.00 11.24 7.66
N ALA A 42 7.08 10.47 7.87
CA ALA A 42 7.04 9.18 8.58
C ALA A 42 8.25 9.03 9.52
N MET A 43 8.87 10.16 9.90
CA MET A 43 10.00 10.25 10.81
C MET A 43 9.95 11.59 11.54
N ILE A 44 10.69 11.70 12.64
CA ILE A 44 10.79 12.95 13.39
C ILE A 44 11.23 14.06 12.42
N PRO A 45 10.46 15.15 12.27
CA PRO A 45 10.79 16.23 11.37
C PRO A 45 12.10 16.90 11.80
N VAL A 46 13.03 17.03 10.87
CA VAL A 46 14.31 17.73 11.09
C VAL A 46 14.30 18.99 10.23
N GLU A 47 14.35 20.16 10.87
CA GLU A 47 14.30 21.46 10.18
C GLU A 47 15.51 21.70 9.27
N VAL A 48 16.67 21.16 9.65
CA VAL A 48 17.94 21.36 8.95
C VAL A 48 18.57 20.02 8.63
N ILE A 49 18.57 19.66 7.35
CA ILE A 49 19.32 18.51 6.83
C ILE A 49 20.63 19.05 6.22
N PRO A 50 21.81 18.58 6.67
CA PRO A 50 23.07 19.01 6.08
C PRO A 50 23.14 18.73 4.56
N PRO A 51 23.77 19.58 3.74
CA PRO A 51 23.79 19.42 2.27
C PRO A 51 24.40 18.11 1.77
N ASN A 52 25.21 17.45 2.58
CA ASN A 52 25.84 16.17 2.28
C ASN A 52 25.04 14.95 2.80
N VAL A 53 23.82 15.15 3.31
CA VAL A 53 22.92 14.08 3.80
C VAL A 53 21.74 13.91 2.84
N THR A 54 21.57 12.71 2.32
CA THR A 54 20.43 12.32 1.49
C THR A 54 19.46 11.47 2.30
N CYS A 55 18.23 11.94 2.46
CA CYS A 55 17.12 11.13 2.97
C CYS A 55 16.66 10.17 1.89
N ALA A 56 17.10 8.91 1.98
CA ALA A 56 16.84 7.91 0.96
C ALA A 56 15.54 7.11 1.21
N GLY A 57 14.86 7.37 2.34
CA GLY A 57 13.74 6.54 2.80
C GLY A 57 14.21 5.16 3.28
N PRO A 58 13.30 4.19 3.43
CA PRO A 58 13.63 2.86 3.93
C PRO A 58 14.77 2.20 3.16
N ILE A 59 15.81 1.76 3.89
CA ILE A 59 16.92 0.97 3.33
C ILE A 59 16.66 -0.48 3.70
N ILE A 60 16.10 -1.24 2.76
CA ILE A 60 15.65 -2.62 2.95
C ILE A 60 16.44 -3.54 2.03
N LEU A 61 16.69 -4.76 2.50
CA LEU A 61 17.30 -5.79 1.69
C LEU A 61 16.26 -6.37 0.71
N SER A 62 16.53 -6.29 -0.60
CA SER A 62 15.64 -6.92 -1.59
C SER A 62 15.83 -8.43 -1.56
N GLY A 63 14.82 -9.17 -1.13
CA GLY A 63 14.74 -10.63 -1.21
C GLY A 63 14.07 -11.12 -2.51
N PRO A 64 14.09 -12.43 -2.79
CA PRO A 64 13.23 -13.03 -3.82
C PRO A 64 11.74 -12.77 -3.52
N PRO A 65 10.85 -12.69 -4.52
CA PRO A 65 9.42 -12.56 -4.29
C PRO A 65 8.85 -13.69 -3.39
N ALA A 66 7.80 -13.40 -2.60
CA ALA A 66 7.23 -14.38 -1.66
C ALA A 66 6.86 -15.72 -2.32
N HIS A 67 6.28 -15.72 -3.53
CA HIS A 67 5.90 -16.95 -4.24
C HIS A 67 7.09 -17.86 -4.61
N GLN A 68 8.33 -17.38 -4.55
CA GLN A 68 9.53 -18.18 -4.77
C GLN A 68 10.09 -18.73 -3.45
N GLN A 69 9.86 -18.03 -2.33
CA GLN A 69 10.31 -18.44 -1.00
C GLN A 69 9.31 -19.39 -0.34
N ASP A 70 8.03 -19.04 -0.41
CA ASP A 70 6.89 -19.75 0.17
C ASP A 70 5.68 -19.68 -0.79
N PRO A 71 5.60 -20.59 -1.78
CA PRO A 71 4.51 -20.61 -2.76
C PRO A 71 3.13 -20.83 -2.12
N GLU A 72 3.08 -21.57 -1.01
CA GLU A 72 1.83 -21.94 -0.35
C GLU A 72 1.23 -20.72 0.37
N THR A 73 2.03 -20.02 1.19
CA THR A 73 1.59 -18.79 1.85
C THR A 73 1.29 -17.69 0.82
N ALA A 74 2.11 -17.54 -0.22
CA ALA A 74 1.87 -16.56 -1.27
C ALA A 74 0.59 -16.82 -2.09
N THR A 75 0.19 -18.08 -2.25
CA THR A 75 -1.08 -18.43 -2.90
C THR A 75 -2.24 -18.16 -1.95
N TRP A 76 -2.12 -18.58 -0.70
CA TRP A 76 -3.13 -18.36 0.33
C TRP A 76 -3.44 -16.89 0.58
N LEU A 77 -2.42 -16.01 0.54
CA LEU A 77 -2.59 -14.56 0.68
C LEU A 77 -3.49 -13.93 -0.38
N LYS A 78 -3.72 -14.59 -1.53
CA LYS A 78 -4.59 -14.06 -2.58
C LYS A 78 -6.09 -14.28 -2.31
N ASN A 79 -6.43 -15.06 -1.29
CA ASN A 79 -7.82 -15.42 -1.02
C ASN A 79 -8.62 -14.24 -0.44
N ALA A 80 -7.98 -13.40 0.37
CA ALA A 80 -8.57 -12.18 0.90
C ALA A 80 -7.49 -11.23 1.47
N PRO A 81 -7.82 -9.93 1.60
CA PRO A 81 -6.99 -8.98 2.34
C PRO A 81 -6.59 -9.52 3.72
N THR A 82 -5.31 -9.42 4.07
CA THR A 82 -4.73 -10.11 5.22
C THR A 82 -4.14 -9.14 6.24
N VAL A 83 -4.38 -9.39 7.53
CA VAL A 83 -3.64 -8.80 8.65
C VAL A 83 -2.46 -9.70 9.01
N LEU A 84 -1.23 -9.17 8.93
CA LEU A 84 -0.02 -9.87 9.35
C LEU A 84 0.30 -9.54 10.80
N ILE A 85 0.30 -10.54 11.67
CA ILE A 85 0.74 -10.42 13.07
C ILE A 85 2.11 -11.05 13.23
N ASN A 86 3.14 -10.20 13.29
CA ASN A 86 4.54 -10.60 13.44
C ASN A 86 5.25 -9.71 14.49
N LEU A 87 5.25 -10.17 15.74
CA LEU A 87 5.86 -9.45 16.86
C LEU A 87 7.38 -9.71 17.03
N GLY A 88 8.06 -10.16 15.96
CA GLY A 88 9.50 -10.35 15.91
C GLY A 88 9.96 -11.75 16.32
N SER A 89 11.25 -12.04 16.16
CA SER A 89 11.84 -13.36 16.46
C SER A 89 11.94 -13.67 17.95
N ASN A 90 12.04 -12.64 18.79
CA ASN A 90 12.31 -12.76 20.22
C ASN A 90 11.06 -12.85 21.09
N LEU A 91 9.87 -12.61 20.53
CA LEU A 91 8.64 -12.79 21.27
C LEU A 91 8.14 -14.24 21.18
N ALA A 92 7.87 -14.79 22.35
CA ALA A 92 7.02 -15.96 22.55
C ALA A 92 5.85 -15.58 23.48
N TYR A 93 4.70 -16.20 23.30
CA TYR A 93 3.46 -15.90 24.00
C TYR A 93 3.32 -16.82 25.21
N ASP A 94 3.17 -16.25 26.41
CA ASP A 94 2.60 -16.99 27.53
C ASP A 94 1.10 -17.26 27.30
N GLU A 95 0.50 -18.11 28.14
CA GLU A 95 -0.90 -18.52 28.03
C GLU A 95 -1.86 -17.33 28.01
N SER A 96 -1.65 -16.34 28.88
CA SER A 96 -2.51 -15.16 28.98
C SER A 96 -2.45 -14.29 27.71
N ARG A 97 -1.25 -14.02 27.18
CA ARG A 97 -1.09 -13.26 25.92
C ARG A 97 -1.63 -14.02 24.73
N ALA A 98 -1.48 -15.35 24.70
CA ALA A 98 -2.03 -16.20 23.65
C ALA A 98 -3.55 -16.15 23.63
N GLU A 99 -4.19 -16.24 24.81
CA GLU A 99 -5.64 -16.16 24.95
C GLU A 99 -6.20 -14.79 24.52
N VAL A 100 -5.62 -13.70 25.02
CA VAL A 100 -6.03 -12.33 24.66
C VAL A 100 -5.93 -12.07 23.15
N MET A 101 -4.81 -12.48 22.53
CA MET A 101 -4.62 -12.33 21.09
C MET A 101 -5.60 -13.20 20.29
N ALA A 102 -5.85 -14.43 20.73
CA ALA A 102 -6.80 -15.34 20.08
C ALA A 102 -8.24 -14.82 20.11
N ILE A 103 -8.68 -14.25 21.24
CA ILE A 103 -10.00 -13.64 21.36
C ILE A 103 -10.14 -12.46 20.38
N ALA A 104 -9.13 -11.58 20.31
CA ALA A 104 -9.14 -10.44 19.40
C ALA A 104 -9.15 -10.87 17.91
N ILE A 105 -8.34 -11.86 17.54
CA ILE A 105 -8.33 -12.42 16.17
C ILE A 105 -9.67 -13.06 15.83
N ALA A 106 -10.26 -13.85 16.74
CA ALA A 106 -11.56 -14.48 16.51
C ALA A 106 -12.65 -13.41 16.32
N ALA A 107 -12.66 -12.37 17.14
CA ALA A 107 -13.60 -11.26 17.02
C ALA A 107 -13.47 -10.57 15.65
N LEU A 108 -12.23 -10.22 15.25
CA LEU A 108 -11.96 -9.62 13.94
C LEU A 108 -12.45 -10.50 12.77
N LEU A 109 -12.13 -11.80 12.79
CA LEU A 109 -12.51 -12.72 11.72
C LEU A 109 -14.02 -13.00 11.70
N SER A 110 -14.70 -12.89 12.84
CA SER A 110 -16.15 -13.05 12.94
C SER A 110 -16.94 -11.86 12.36
N SER A 111 -16.39 -10.65 12.45
CA SER A 111 -17.06 -9.41 12.05
C SER A 111 -16.66 -8.92 10.65
N THR A 112 -15.70 -9.57 10.01
CA THR A 112 -15.14 -9.11 8.72
C THR A 112 -14.89 -10.28 7.76
N ASN A 113 -14.46 -9.97 6.53
CA ASN A 113 -14.01 -10.95 5.52
C ASN A 113 -12.48 -11.05 5.40
N TYR A 114 -11.71 -10.40 6.29
CA TYR A 114 -10.24 -10.43 6.26
C TYR A 114 -9.66 -11.82 6.59
N GLN A 115 -8.40 -12.04 6.22
CA GLN A 115 -7.58 -13.16 6.70
C GLN A 115 -6.59 -12.68 7.76
N VAL A 116 -6.06 -13.62 8.55
CA VAL A 116 -4.99 -13.33 9.52
C VAL A 116 -3.84 -14.31 9.32
N LEU A 117 -2.63 -13.77 9.20
CA LEU A 117 -1.38 -14.54 9.25
C LEU A 117 -0.67 -14.23 10.56
N TRP A 118 -0.69 -15.16 11.51
CA TRP A 118 -0.15 -14.95 12.86
C TRP A 118 1.08 -15.80 13.13
N LYS A 119 2.26 -15.17 13.20
CA LYS A 119 3.50 -15.86 13.62
C LYS A 119 3.48 -16.10 15.13
N PHE A 120 3.29 -17.34 15.54
CA PHE A 120 3.04 -17.71 16.94
C PHE A 120 4.05 -18.72 17.48
N ASN A 121 4.61 -18.46 18.66
CA ASN A 121 5.43 -19.42 19.40
C ASN A 121 5.03 -19.36 20.88
N LYS A 122 4.90 -20.51 21.53
CA LYS A 122 4.61 -20.58 22.97
C LYS A 122 5.84 -20.24 23.81
N LEU A 123 5.64 -19.52 24.90
CA LEU A 123 6.62 -19.33 25.96
C LEU A 123 6.36 -20.38 27.05
N GLY A 124 7.07 -21.50 26.95
CA GLY A 124 6.86 -22.65 27.83
C GLY A 124 5.69 -23.54 27.38
N ASP A 125 5.32 -24.48 28.24
CA ASP A 125 4.30 -25.49 27.96
C ASP A 125 2.97 -25.11 28.61
N PHE A 126 1.96 -24.83 27.80
CA PHE A 126 0.55 -24.67 28.20
C PHE A 126 -0.36 -25.35 27.17
N SER A 127 -1.63 -25.59 27.51
CA SER A 127 -2.56 -26.30 26.64
C SER A 127 -2.88 -25.50 25.37
N ASP A 128 -3.56 -26.14 24.42
CA ASP A 128 -4.07 -25.49 23.20
C ASP A 128 -5.49 -24.95 23.40
N ASP A 129 -5.97 -24.82 24.64
CA ASP A 129 -7.35 -24.43 24.94
C ASP A 129 -7.70 -23.03 24.41
N PHE A 130 -6.71 -22.13 24.33
CA PHE A 130 -6.86 -20.80 23.72
C PHE A 130 -7.27 -20.85 22.23
N LEU A 131 -7.05 -21.98 21.54
CA LEU A 131 -7.44 -22.16 20.13
C LEU A 131 -8.94 -22.42 19.95
N VAL A 132 -9.72 -22.63 21.02
CA VAL A 132 -11.15 -22.95 20.90
C VAL A 132 -11.93 -21.92 20.06
N HIS A 133 -11.58 -20.64 20.19
CA HIS A 133 -12.19 -19.54 19.43
C HIS A 133 -11.66 -19.42 18.00
N LEU A 134 -10.48 -19.98 17.71
CA LEU A 134 -9.80 -19.89 16.42
C LEU A 134 -10.08 -21.08 15.51
N LYS A 135 -10.54 -22.20 16.07
CA LYS A 135 -10.75 -23.45 15.35
C LYS A 135 -11.60 -23.30 14.07
N PRO A 136 -12.76 -22.61 14.08
CA PRO A 136 -13.53 -22.42 12.84
C PRO A 136 -12.74 -21.73 11.72
N TYR A 137 -11.82 -20.83 12.07
CA TYR A 137 -11.03 -20.04 11.13
C TYR A 137 -9.76 -20.75 10.64
N LEU A 138 -9.23 -21.67 11.45
CA LEU A 138 -8.21 -22.61 11.01
C LEU A 138 -8.81 -23.62 10.02
N ASP A 139 -9.99 -24.15 10.35
CA ASP A 139 -10.67 -25.18 9.54
C ASP A 139 -11.15 -24.64 8.18
N ASN A 140 -11.54 -23.36 8.10
CA ASN A 140 -11.94 -22.69 6.86
C ASN A 140 -10.80 -21.90 6.17
N GLU A 141 -9.56 -22.05 6.66
CA GLU A 141 -8.36 -21.40 6.14
C GLU A 141 -8.40 -19.85 6.11
N ARG A 142 -9.21 -19.18 6.94
CA ARG A 142 -9.11 -17.71 7.14
C ARG A 142 -8.01 -17.30 8.11
N LEU A 143 -7.47 -18.24 8.88
CA LEU A 143 -6.32 -18.03 9.76
C LEU A 143 -5.19 -19.01 9.41
N LYS A 144 -3.98 -18.47 9.21
CA LYS A 144 -2.73 -19.26 9.23
C LYS A 144 -1.91 -18.88 10.45
N MET A 145 -1.44 -19.88 11.20
CA MET A 145 -0.69 -19.67 12.44
C MET A 145 0.67 -20.40 12.46
N PRO A 146 1.63 -20.02 11.60
CA PRO A 146 2.93 -20.68 11.54
C PRO A 146 3.83 -20.30 12.74
N SER A 147 4.73 -21.20 13.13
CA SER A 147 5.78 -20.89 14.11
C SER A 147 6.88 -20.00 13.53
N TRP A 148 7.07 -20.04 12.22
CA TRP A 148 8.07 -19.27 11.49
C TRP A 148 7.56 -18.85 10.11
N LEU A 149 7.87 -17.62 9.69
CA LEU A 149 7.58 -17.14 8.34
C LEU A 149 8.71 -17.58 7.40
N VAL A 150 8.41 -18.45 6.45
CA VAL A 150 9.41 -18.95 5.49
C VAL A 150 9.84 -17.86 4.53
N ALA A 151 8.89 -17.07 4.04
CA ALA A 151 9.18 -15.88 3.25
C ALA A 151 9.56 -14.69 4.14
N ASP A 152 10.50 -13.86 3.65
CA ASP A 152 10.86 -12.60 4.28
C ASP A 152 9.61 -11.70 4.49
N PRO A 153 9.45 -11.04 5.65
CA PRO A 153 8.32 -10.13 5.89
C PRO A 153 8.16 -9.05 4.80
N SER A 154 9.27 -8.45 4.35
CA SER A 154 9.25 -7.49 3.24
C SER A 154 8.69 -8.09 1.95
N SER A 155 9.02 -9.36 1.64
CA SER A 155 8.53 -10.05 0.45
C SER A 155 7.05 -10.41 0.56
N LEU A 156 6.56 -10.69 1.78
CA LEU A 156 5.13 -10.89 2.05
C LEU A 156 4.35 -9.58 1.87
N LEU A 157 4.89 -8.46 2.39
CA LEU A 157 4.28 -7.14 2.23
C LEU A 157 4.23 -6.70 0.76
N ASP A 158 5.30 -6.96 0.01
CA ASP A 158 5.38 -6.69 -1.44
C ASP A 158 4.38 -7.52 -2.28
N THR A 159 3.63 -8.46 -1.69
CA THR A 159 2.54 -9.16 -2.40
C THR A 159 1.32 -8.28 -2.67
N GLY A 160 1.17 -7.18 -1.92
CA GLY A 160 -0.01 -6.30 -2.00
C GLY A 160 -1.27 -6.83 -1.31
N ASN A 161 -1.23 -8.05 -0.74
CA ASN A 161 -2.40 -8.64 -0.07
C ASN A 161 -2.42 -8.39 1.45
N ILE A 162 -1.33 -7.90 2.04
CA ILE A 162 -1.29 -7.53 3.45
C ILE A 162 -1.72 -6.08 3.59
N VAL A 163 -2.87 -5.86 4.22
CA VAL A 163 -3.44 -4.52 4.42
C VAL A 163 -2.95 -3.87 5.71
N THR A 164 -2.66 -4.67 6.74
CA THR A 164 -2.18 -4.17 8.03
C THR A 164 -1.05 -5.03 8.55
N SER A 165 0.04 -4.39 8.98
CA SER A 165 1.19 -5.03 9.64
C SER A 165 1.16 -4.76 11.14
N VAL A 166 0.82 -5.79 11.92
CA VAL A 166 0.87 -5.76 13.38
C VAL A 166 2.24 -6.23 13.85
N HIS A 167 3.00 -5.35 14.50
CA HIS A 167 4.38 -5.65 14.91
C HIS A 167 4.78 -4.96 16.21
N HIS A 168 5.90 -5.38 16.78
CA HIS A 168 6.42 -4.85 18.05
C HIS A 168 6.99 -3.42 17.95
N GLY A 169 7.27 -2.91 16.74
CA GLY A 169 7.81 -1.55 16.56
C GLY A 169 9.33 -1.50 16.46
N GLY A 170 9.97 -2.58 16.01
CA GLY A 170 11.38 -2.57 15.66
C GLY A 170 11.64 -1.75 14.39
N SER A 171 12.86 -1.20 14.26
CA SER A 171 13.25 -0.37 13.11
C SER A 171 13.04 -1.09 11.76
N ASN A 172 13.39 -2.37 11.64
CA ASN A 172 13.20 -3.13 10.41
C ASN A 172 11.71 -3.22 10.02
N CYS A 173 10.85 -3.73 10.90
CA CYS A 173 9.43 -3.92 10.55
C CYS A 173 8.71 -2.59 10.29
N TYR A 174 9.08 -1.52 11.00
CA TYR A 174 8.58 -0.17 10.75
C TYR A 174 8.91 0.30 9.32
N HIS A 175 10.18 0.17 8.94
CA HIS A 175 10.64 0.61 7.63
C HIS A 175 10.15 -0.30 6.49
N GLU A 176 9.99 -1.60 6.73
CA GLU A 176 9.41 -2.56 5.78
C GLU A 176 7.94 -2.22 5.47
N ALA A 177 7.12 -2.03 6.51
CA ALA A 177 5.72 -1.63 6.33
C ALA A 177 5.60 -0.26 5.64
N LEU A 178 6.45 0.69 6.04
CA LEU A 178 6.50 2.01 5.41
C LEU A 178 6.88 1.95 3.92
N ALA A 179 7.82 1.09 3.55
CA ALA A 179 8.22 0.92 2.15
C ALA A 179 7.15 0.24 1.29
N ALA A 180 6.40 -0.69 1.89
CA ALA A 180 5.27 -1.34 1.25
C ALA A 180 4.01 -0.45 1.22
N GLY A 181 4.00 0.66 1.96
CA GLY A 181 2.83 1.53 2.09
C GLY A 181 1.69 0.90 2.90
N VAL A 182 2.02 -0.06 3.77
CA VAL A 182 1.08 -0.84 4.58
C VAL A 182 0.89 -0.17 5.94
N THR A 183 -0.36 -0.02 6.38
CA THR A 183 -0.70 0.56 7.69
C THR A 183 -0.16 -0.32 8.81
N GLN A 184 0.35 0.32 9.86
CA GLN A 184 1.00 -0.37 10.97
C GLN A 184 0.09 -0.40 12.20
N VAL A 185 0.08 -1.51 12.93
CA VAL A 185 -0.41 -1.55 14.31
C VAL A 185 0.77 -1.93 15.19
N ILE A 186 1.21 -0.99 16.01
CA ILE A 186 2.43 -1.14 16.79
C ILE A 186 2.07 -1.49 18.23
N LEU A 187 2.54 -2.66 18.67
CA LEU A 187 2.40 -3.15 20.04
C LEU A 187 3.79 -3.11 20.71
N PRO A 188 4.23 -1.97 21.27
CA PRO A 188 5.60 -1.83 21.75
C PRO A 188 5.86 -2.66 23.02
N LEU A 189 6.81 -3.59 22.91
CA LEU A 189 7.19 -4.54 23.96
C LEU A 189 8.49 -4.19 24.69
N TRP A 190 9.39 -3.46 24.04
CA TRP A 190 10.69 -3.03 24.57
C TRP A 190 10.79 -1.50 24.53
N ALA A 191 11.59 -0.93 25.43
CA ALA A 191 11.63 0.51 25.68
C ALA A 191 11.96 1.34 24.43
N ASP A 192 12.81 0.84 23.55
CA ASP A 192 13.23 1.49 22.31
C ASP A 192 12.16 1.52 21.21
N LEU A 193 11.10 0.72 21.34
CA LEU A 193 10.06 0.57 20.32
C LEU A 193 8.92 1.57 20.45
N TYR A 194 8.74 2.16 21.65
CA TYR A 194 7.67 3.14 21.93
C TYR A 194 7.79 4.37 21.03
N ASN A 195 9.01 4.73 20.65
CA ASN A 195 9.25 5.84 19.72
C ASN A 195 8.61 5.58 18.35
N TYR A 196 8.68 4.35 17.84
CA TYR A 196 8.06 4.00 16.57
C TYR A 196 6.53 3.92 16.69
N ALA A 197 6.00 3.45 17.80
CA ALA A 197 4.55 3.47 18.07
C ALA A 197 4.00 4.91 18.09
N ALA A 198 4.65 5.80 18.85
CA ALA A 198 4.29 7.21 18.90
C ALA A 198 4.46 7.90 17.53
N LEU A 199 5.53 7.57 16.80
CA LEU A 199 5.78 8.14 15.48
C LEU A 199 4.74 7.68 14.45
N ALA A 200 4.34 6.40 14.46
CA ALA A 200 3.31 5.89 13.56
C ALA A 200 1.98 6.61 13.79
N GLU A 201 1.55 6.68 15.05
CA GLU A 201 0.31 7.35 15.48
C GLU A 201 0.32 8.85 15.12
N THR A 202 1.37 9.57 15.52
CA THR A 202 1.46 11.02 15.28
C THR A 202 1.64 11.39 13.80
N SER A 203 2.20 10.49 13.00
CA SER A 203 2.34 10.69 11.55
C SER A 203 1.14 10.18 10.76
N GLY A 204 0.13 9.62 11.43
CA GLY A 204 -1.06 9.01 10.83
C GLY A 204 -0.83 7.65 10.15
N ILE A 205 0.41 7.19 10.01
CA ILE A 205 0.75 6.00 9.21
C ILE A 205 0.47 4.66 9.92
N GLY A 206 -0.07 4.70 11.13
CA GLY A 206 -0.40 3.52 11.91
C GLY A 206 -0.94 3.85 13.30
N VAL A 207 -1.26 2.80 14.04
CA VAL A 207 -1.92 2.85 15.35
C VAL A 207 -0.94 2.41 16.42
N TRP A 208 -0.88 3.13 17.54
CA TRP A 208 -0.30 2.59 18.77
C TRP A 208 -1.35 1.72 19.45
N GLY A 209 -1.27 0.41 19.23
CA GLY A 209 -2.25 -0.53 19.77
C GLY A 209 -2.17 -0.66 21.29
N CYS A 210 -3.33 -0.68 21.95
CA CYS A 210 -3.46 -0.86 23.40
C CYS A 210 -2.57 0.09 24.23
N LYS A 211 -2.54 1.37 23.85
CA LYS A 211 -1.67 2.40 24.45
C LYS A 211 -1.74 2.46 25.99
N ASP A 212 -2.94 2.35 26.56
CA ASP A 212 -3.16 2.46 28.01
C ASP A 212 -2.72 1.22 28.81
N SER A 213 -2.60 0.06 28.17
CA SER A 213 -2.22 -1.21 28.83
C SER A 213 -0.83 -1.71 28.44
N THR A 214 -0.17 -1.04 27.50
CA THR A 214 1.18 -1.37 27.01
C THR A 214 2.18 -1.52 28.17
N PRO A 215 3.03 -2.58 28.21
CA PRO A 215 3.29 -3.58 27.17
C PRO A 215 2.38 -4.82 27.24
N ASN A 216 1.36 -4.80 28.09
CA ASN A 216 0.28 -5.79 28.10
C ASN A 216 -0.87 -5.34 27.19
N TRP A 217 -1.85 -6.21 26.98
CA TRP A 217 -2.96 -5.95 26.07
C TRP A 217 -4.25 -6.54 26.63
N MET A 218 -5.37 -6.01 26.17
CA MET A 218 -6.71 -6.55 26.39
C MET A 218 -7.33 -6.87 25.03
N SER A 219 -8.25 -7.83 24.97
CA SER A 219 -8.86 -8.27 23.72
C SER A 219 -9.60 -7.14 23.00
N GLU A 220 -10.26 -6.27 23.75
CA GLU A 220 -11.05 -5.16 23.21
C GLU A 220 -10.14 -4.14 22.54
N CYS A 221 -9.08 -3.70 23.23
CA CYS A 221 -8.15 -2.72 22.66
C CYS A 221 -7.33 -3.28 21.48
N LEU A 222 -7.09 -4.60 21.43
CA LEU A 222 -6.46 -5.23 20.27
C LEU A 222 -7.41 -5.25 19.08
N LEU A 223 -8.67 -5.61 19.29
CA LEU A 223 -9.69 -5.56 18.25
C LEU A 223 -9.83 -4.14 17.69
N ASP A 224 -9.97 -3.14 18.56
CA ASP A 224 -10.05 -1.74 18.15
C ASP A 224 -8.82 -1.33 17.33
N ALA A 225 -7.61 -1.67 17.79
CA ALA A 225 -6.39 -1.36 17.07
C ALA A 225 -6.28 -2.10 15.72
N PHE A 226 -6.78 -3.34 15.61
CA PHE A 226 -6.82 -4.06 14.33
C PHE A 226 -7.82 -3.44 13.38
N MET A 227 -9.03 -3.11 13.86
CA MET A 227 -10.05 -2.44 13.07
C MET A 227 -9.55 -1.06 12.60
N GLU A 228 -8.95 -0.27 13.49
CA GLU A 228 -8.35 1.03 13.13
C GLU A 228 -7.16 0.87 12.18
N GLY A 229 -6.32 -0.16 12.34
CA GLY A 229 -5.23 -0.45 11.41
C GLY A 229 -5.73 -0.86 10.02
N ILE A 230 -6.88 -1.51 9.94
CA ILE A 230 -7.56 -1.87 8.69
C ILE A 230 -8.24 -0.64 8.09
N ASP A 231 -9.02 0.09 8.88
CA ASP A 231 -9.78 1.28 8.48
C ASP A 231 -8.88 2.48 8.14
N GLY A 232 -7.72 2.57 8.79
CA GLY A 232 -6.64 3.52 8.56
C GLY A 232 -5.84 3.24 7.29
N CYS A 233 -6.14 2.15 6.57
CA CYS A 233 -5.69 1.96 5.20
C CYS A 233 -6.45 2.89 4.24
N GLY A 234 -6.54 4.20 4.55
CA GLY A 234 -7.26 5.21 3.78
C GLY A 234 -6.77 5.23 2.33
N ARG A 235 -7.34 4.34 1.55
CA ARG A 235 -7.11 4.15 0.14
C ARG A 235 -8.47 4.32 -0.51
N SER A 236 -8.40 4.60 -1.78
CA SER A 236 -9.54 4.85 -2.64
C SER A 236 -9.70 3.70 -3.62
N PRO A 237 -10.81 3.63 -4.36
CA PRO A 237 -10.89 2.80 -5.56
C PRO A 237 -9.93 3.28 -6.68
N CYS A 238 -9.27 4.43 -6.52
CA CYS A 238 -8.37 5.02 -7.51
C CYS A 238 -6.91 4.55 -7.30
N PRO A 239 -6.35 3.71 -8.20
CA PRO A 239 -4.95 3.26 -8.10
C PRO A 239 -3.94 4.42 -8.17
N GLY A 240 -4.27 5.50 -8.87
CA GLY A 240 -3.42 6.70 -8.96
C GLY A 240 -3.27 7.41 -7.62
N LEU A 241 -4.38 7.69 -6.92
CA LEU A 241 -4.33 8.35 -5.61
C LEU A 241 -3.69 7.44 -4.56
N ASN A 242 -3.96 6.13 -4.63
CA ASN A 242 -3.33 5.14 -3.75
C ASN A 242 -1.82 5.11 -3.94
N ALA A 243 -1.34 5.14 -5.19
CA ALA A 243 0.08 5.24 -5.49
C ALA A 243 0.70 6.55 -4.98
N LEU A 244 0.00 7.68 -5.06
CA LEU A 244 0.48 8.94 -4.46
C LEU A 244 0.61 8.83 -2.93
N ALA A 245 -0.38 8.24 -2.25
CA ALA A 245 -0.33 8.01 -0.81
C ALA A 245 0.78 7.00 -0.44
N ASN A 246 0.88 5.87 -1.14
CA ASN A 246 1.92 4.85 -0.94
C ASN A 246 3.35 5.39 -1.15
N HIS A 247 3.51 6.41 -1.99
CA HIS A 247 4.80 7.08 -2.23
C HIS A 247 5.01 8.34 -1.39
N GLY A 248 4.05 8.73 -0.54
CA GLY A 248 4.16 9.89 0.35
C GLY A 248 4.02 11.24 -0.35
N TYR A 249 3.48 11.26 -1.58
CA TYR A 249 3.05 12.51 -2.23
C TYR A 249 1.76 13.04 -1.62
N LEU A 250 0.90 12.14 -1.16
CA LEU A 250 -0.23 12.43 -0.27
C LEU A 250 0.08 11.87 1.14
N PRO A 251 -0.64 12.31 2.19
CA PRO A 251 -0.68 11.63 3.47
C PRO A 251 -0.83 10.12 3.27
N ARG A 252 0.08 9.36 3.88
CA ARG A 252 0.20 7.91 3.69
C ARG A 252 -0.98 7.15 4.30
N ASP A 253 -1.67 7.77 5.24
CA ASP A 253 -2.91 7.33 5.86
C ASP A 253 -4.15 7.62 4.99
N GLY A 254 -3.96 8.40 3.92
CA GLY A 254 -5.03 8.89 3.04
C GLY A 254 -6.11 9.68 3.75
N ALA A 255 -5.79 10.32 4.88
CA ALA A 255 -6.75 11.08 5.65
C ALA A 255 -6.63 12.59 5.41
N ASN A 256 -7.75 13.30 5.61
CA ASN A 256 -7.82 14.76 5.59
C ASN A 256 -7.17 15.41 4.34
N ILE A 257 -7.42 14.82 3.17
CA ILE A 257 -6.89 15.26 1.88
C ILE A 257 -7.69 16.45 1.38
N ASN A 258 -7.00 17.53 0.98
CA ASN A 258 -7.61 18.67 0.29
C ASN A 258 -7.19 18.74 -1.19
N TYR A 259 -7.80 19.68 -1.92
CA TYR A 259 -7.51 19.91 -3.33
C TYR A 259 -6.02 20.20 -3.61
N ASP A 260 -5.42 21.12 -2.86
CA ASP A 260 -4.03 21.55 -3.08
C ASP A 260 -3.05 20.37 -2.94
N MET A 261 -3.31 19.48 -1.98
CA MET A 261 -2.50 18.27 -1.79
C MET A 261 -2.56 17.36 -3.01
N ILE A 262 -3.76 17.11 -3.56
CA ILE A 262 -3.94 16.31 -4.79
C ILE A 262 -3.29 16.99 -5.99
N ASN A 263 -3.50 18.29 -6.15
CA ASN A 263 -2.97 19.06 -7.26
C ASN A 263 -1.43 19.04 -7.27
N HIS A 264 -0.80 19.32 -6.13
CA HIS A 264 0.66 19.24 -6.00
C HIS A 264 1.20 17.82 -6.19
N ALA A 265 0.54 16.81 -5.59
CA ALA A 265 0.95 15.42 -5.70
C ALA A 265 0.92 14.93 -7.16
N ALA A 266 -0.15 15.22 -7.89
CA ALA A 266 -0.31 14.85 -9.29
C ALA A 266 0.69 15.55 -10.22
N GLN A 267 0.98 16.84 -9.98
CA GLN A 267 2.03 17.57 -10.70
C GLN A 267 3.43 16.98 -10.42
N ALA A 268 3.70 16.67 -9.14
CA ALA A 268 4.98 16.18 -8.69
C ALA A 268 5.28 14.76 -9.22
N ALA A 269 4.32 13.85 -9.15
CA ALA A 269 4.49 12.45 -9.53
C ALA A 269 4.17 12.16 -11.00
N TYR A 270 3.11 12.77 -11.57
CA TYR A 270 2.56 12.41 -12.89
C TYR A 270 2.69 13.49 -13.95
N HIS A 271 3.10 14.71 -13.57
CA HIS A 271 3.26 15.86 -14.46
C HIS A 271 1.93 16.34 -15.07
N PHE A 272 0.85 16.26 -14.30
CA PHE A 272 -0.44 16.82 -14.68
C PHE A 272 -0.42 18.35 -14.62
N GLU A 273 -1.33 19.00 -15.36
CA GLU A 273 -1.49 20.45 -15.29
C GLU A 273 -2.10 20.91 -13.96
N ASP A 274 -1.89 22.18 -13.65
CA ASP A 274 -2.60 22.85 -12.56
C ASP A 274 -4.10 22.84 -12.83
N GLY A 275 -4.91 22.52 -11.82
CA GLY A 275 -6.35 22.41 -12.04
C GLY A 275 -6.82 21.03 -12.51
N PHE A 276 -5.94 20.07 -12.81
CA PHE A 276 -6.34 18.82 -13.47
C PHE A 276 -7.50 18.10 -12.77
N TYR A 277 -7.45 18.00 -11.43
CA TYR A 277 -8.44 17.31 -10.61
C TYR A 277 -9.54 18.19 -10.00
N ILE A 278 -9.63 19.48 -10.38
CA ILE A 278 -10.50 20.42 -9.66
C ILE A 278 -11.98 20.03 -9.71
N ASP A 279 -12.46 19.58 -10.87
CA ASP A 279 -13.86 19.17 -11.03
C ASP A 279 -14.18 17.91 -10.21
N ALA A 280 -13.26 16.93 -10.21
CA ALA A 280 -13.41 15.71 -9.43
C ALA A 280 -13.42 15.99 -7.92
N VAL A 281 -12.55 16.87 -7.43
CA VAL A 281 -12.51 17.23 -6.00
C VAL A 281 -13.72 18.08 -5.61
N ASN A 282 -14.16 19.01 -6.46
CA ASN A 282 -15.38 19.77 -6.22
C ASN A 282 -16.62 18.85 -6.12
N MET A 283 -16.66 17.79 -6.92
CA MET A 283 -17.73 16.79 -6.87
C MET A 283 -17.82 16.10 -5.51
N VAL A 284 -16.67 15.77 -4.87
CA VAL A 284 -16.63 15.20 -3.51
C VAL A 284 -17.39 16.08 -2.52
N PHE A 285 -17.15 17.39 -2.57
CA PHE A 285 -17.78 18.33 -1.63
C PHE A 285 -19.23 18.67 -2.01
N GLN A 286 -19.54 18.74 -3.30
CA GLN A 286 -20.91 19.04 -3.77
C GLN A 286 -21.90 17.90 -3.52
N LEU A 287 -21.40 16.67 -3.44
CA LEU A 287 -22.21 15.46 -3.22
C LEU A 287 -22.15 14.97 -1.76
N ASP A 288 -21.63 15.79 -0.84
CA ASP A 288 -21.52 15.47 0.59
C ASP A 288 -20.82 14.12 0.88
N ILE A 289 -19.81 13.77 0.07
CA ILE A 289 -19.09 12.49 0.16
C ILE A 289 -18.14 12.46 1.37
N SER A 290 -17.61 13.62 1.76
CA SER A 290 -16.60 13.70 2.83
C SER A 290 -17.15 13.28 4.20
N THR A 291 -16.41 12.42 4.88
CA THR A 291 -16.71 11.99 6.26
C THR A 291 -15.83 12.68 7.32
N THR A 292 -15.00 13.64 6.91
CA THR A 292 -14.07 14.35 7.80
C THR A 292 -14.78 15.35 8.73
N SER A 293 -14.07 15.85 9.74
CA SER A 293 -14.54 16.97 10.58
C SER A 293 -14.65 18.31 9.84
N ARG A 294 -14.12 18.41 8.61
CA ARG A 294 -14.18 19.60 7.74
C ARG A 294 -14.70 19.19 6.35
N PRO A 295 -15.98 18.80 6.23
CA PRO A 295 -16.50 18.12 5.05
C PRO A 295 -16.50 18.96 3.76
N ASN A 296 -16.35 20.29 3.86
CA ASN A 296 -16.22 21.20 2.72
C ASN A 296 -14.77 21.56 2.34
N GLU A 297 -13.78 21.05 3.08
CA GLU A 297 -12.36 21.38 2.88
C GLU A 297 -11.50 20.14 2.61
N THR A 298 -11.84 19.04 3.28
CA THR A 298 -11.04 17.81 3.26
C THR A 298 -11.93 16.58 3.11
N PHE A 299 -11.36 15.48 2.63
CA PHE A 299 -11.98 14.15 2.62
C PHE A 299 -10.94 13.06 2.91
N HIS A 300 -11.36 11.87 3.30
CA HIS A 300 -10.50 10.69 3.36
C HIS A 300 -10.52 9.98 2.00
N LEU A 301 -9.41 9.40 1.53
CA LEU A 301 -9.36 8.68 0.26
C LEU A 301 -10.42 7.56 0.18
N ARG A 302 -10.76 6.94 1.32
CA ARG A 302 -11.81 5.92 1.42
C ARG A 302 -13.21 6.44 1.12
N ASP A 303 -13.45 7.74 1.32
CA ASP A 303 -14.75 8.37 1.03
C ASP A 303 -15.07 8.25 -0.47
N LEU A 304 -14.05 8.16 -1.32
CA LEU A 304 -14.21 8.01 -2.77
C LEU A 304 -14.80 6.66 -3.21
N ALA A 305 -14.97 5.68 -2.30
CA ALA A 305 -15.67 4.43 -2.58
C ALA A 305 -17.20 4.55 -2.46
N GLN A 306 -17.74 5.74 -2.20
CA GLN A 306 -19.18 5.92 -2.22
C GLN A 306 -19.74 5.65 -3.63
N HIS A 307 -20.44 4.52 -3.76
CA HIS A 307 -21.00 4.03 -5.02
C HIS A 307 -21.96 5.03 -5.69
N ASP A 308 -21.93 5.07 -7.02
CA ASP A 308 -22.75 5.93 -7.89
C ASP A 308 -22.59 7.44 -7.61
N GLN A 309 -21.41 7.84 -7.12
CA GLN A 309 -20.99 9.24 -7.03
C GLN A 309 -19.70 9.46 -7.82
N ILE A 310 -18.62 8.77 -7.41
CA ILE A 310 -17.31 8.77 -8.07
C ILE A 310 -16.91 7.34 -8.46
N GLU A 311 -17.17 6.39 -7.57
CA GLU A 311 -17.05 4.95 -7.85
C GLU A 311 -18.18 4.51 -8.80
N VAL A 312 -17.84 3.64 -9.76
CA VAL A 312 -18.72 3.17 -10.83
C VAL A 312 -18.48 1.68 -11.11
N ASP A 313 -19.54 0.97 -11.49
CA ASP A 313 -19.47 -0.45 -11.82
C ASP A 313 -18.54 -0.73 -13.02
N GLY A 314 -18.02 -1.96 -13.11
CA GLY A 314 -17.16 -2.35 -14.21
C GLY A 314 -15.72 -1.88 -14.10
N SER A 315 -15.30 -1.50 -12.89
CA SER A 315 -13.94 -1.13 -12.52
C SER A 315 -12.90 -2.17 -12.96
N LEU A 316 -11.72 -1.70 -13.39
CA LEU A 316 -10.66 -2.58 -13.94
C LEU A 316 -9.96 -3.45 -12.89
N THR A 317 -10.01 -3.03 -11.63
CA THR A 317 -9.24 -3.63 -10.52
C THR A 317 -10.06 -3.87 -9.26
N ARG A 318 -11.29 -3.34 -9.20
CA ARG A 318 -12.23 -3.43 -8.06
C ARG A 318 -13.49 -4.17 -8.53
N ASN A 319 -14.15 -4.85 -7.60
CA ASN A 319 -15.42 -5.50 -7.89
C ASN A 319 -16.56 -4.47 -7.94
N ASP A 320 -17.71 -4.87 -8.47
CA ASP A 320 -18.91 -4.02 -8.47
C ASP A 320 -19.54 -4.08 -7.05
N ILE A 321 -20.12 -2.98 -6.55
CA ILE A 321 -20.65 -2.91 -5.16
C ILE A 321 -21.71 -3.98 -4.87
N PHE A 322 -22.41 -4.45 -5.90
CA PHE A 322 -23.37 -5.55 -5.81
C PHE A 322 -22.77 -6.81 -5.15
N PHE A 323 -21.47 -7.04 -5.33
CA PHE A 323 -20.74 -8.16 -4.74
C PHE A 323 -20.13 -7.84 -3.36
N GLY A 324 -20.27 -6.60 -2.87
CA GLY A 324 -20.04 -6.19 -1.49
C GLY A 324 -18.81 -5.30 -1.25
N ASP A 325 -17.80 -5.32 -2.13
CA ASP A 325 -16.56 -4.53 -1.96
C ASP A 325 -16.11 -3.92 -3.31
N ASP A 326 -16.29 -2.62 -3.44
CA ASP A 326 -15.88 -1.79 -4.58
C ASP A 326 -14.64 -0.93 -4.29
N LEU A 327 -14.05 -1.07 -3.11
CA LEU A 327 -12.93 -0.26 -2.64
C LEU A 327 -11.59 -0.96 -2.87
N HIS A 328 -11.49 -2.23 -2.46
CA HIS A 328 -10.23 -2.95 -2.43
C HIS A 328 -9.87 -3.57 -3.78
N PHE A 329 -8.56 -3.70 -4.02
CA PHE A 329 -8.07 -4.44 -5.18
C PHE A 329 -8.57 -5.90 -5.14
N ASP A 330 -9.16 -6.34 -6.25
CA ASP A 330 -9.65 -7.71 -6.43
C ASP A 330 -8.87 -8.40 -7.56
N ALA A 331 -8.03 -9.37 -7.17
CA ALA A 331 -7.24 -10.16 -8.11
C ALA A 331 -8.11 -10.96 -9.09
N THR A 332 -9.30 -11.41 -8.69
CA THR A 332 -10.22 -12.16 -9.54
C THR A 332 -10.80 -11.29 -10.67
N VAL A 333 -10.94 -9.98 -10.40
CA VAL A 333 -11.31 -8.96 -11.39
C VAL A 333 -10.11 -8.57 -12.26
N PHE A 334 -8.96 -8.31 -11.65
CA PHE A 334 -7.79 -7.81 -12.37
C PHE A 334 -7.08 -8.89 -13.20
N ASP A 335 -7.04 -10.15 -12.79
CA ASP A 335 -6.30 -11.20 -13.50
C ASP A 335 -6.78 -11.39 -14.97
N PRO A 336 -8.08 -11.44 -15.28
CA PRO A 336 -8.57 -11.40 -16.65
C PRO A 336 -8.15 -10.13 -17.40
N VAL A 337 -8.25 -8.95 -16.77
CA VAL A 337 -7.85 -7.68 -17.36
C VAL A 337 -6.35 -7.67 -17.67
N ALA A 338 -5.52 -8.14 -16.74
CA ALA A 338 -4.08 -8.25 -16.88
C ALA A 338 -3.69 -9.19 -18.03
N ARG A 339 -4.43 -10.28 -18.25
CA ARG A 339 -4.25 -11.16 -19.41
C ARG A 339 -4.63 -10.48 -20.72
N ASP A 340 -5.74 -9.75 -20.75
CA ASP A 340 -6.18 -9.02 -21.95
C ASP A 340 -5.22 -7.87 -22.30
N LEU A 341 -4.61 -7.24 -21.30
CA LEU A 341 -3.53 -6.27 -21.45
C LEU A 341 -2.16 -6.93 -21.75
N GLY A 342 -2.05 -8.25 -21.60
CA GLY A 342 -0.83 -9.04 -21.79
C GLY A 342 0.29 -8.73 -20.79
N LEU A 343 -0.06 -8.45 -19.53
CA LEU A 343 0.87 -8.13 -18.44
C LEU A 343 1.56 -9.36 -17.84
N ASP A 344 1.02 -10.55 -18.08
CA ASP A 344 1.56 -11.85 -17.64
C ASP A 344 2.72 -12.35 -18.52
N LYS A 345 2.77 -11.91 -19.79
CA LYS A 345 3.73 -12.39 -20.82
C LYS A 345 4.52 -11.25 -21.47
N ILE A 346 5.13 -10.40 -20.65
CA ILE A 346 5.98 -9.30 -21.16
C ILE A 346 7.20 -9.89 -21.88
N SER A 347 7.36 -9.56 -23.16
CA SER A 347 8.46 -10.07 -23.99
C SER A 347 9.27 -8.92 -24.58
N ARG A 348 10.44 -9.23 -25.18
CA ARG A 348 11.23 -8.20 -25.88
C ARG A 348 10.48 -7.54 -27.04
N LYS A 349 9.50 -8.24 -27.64
CA LYS A 349 8.72 -7.77 -28.80
C LYS A 349 7.39 -7.13 -28.41
N ASP A 350 6.95 -7.34 -27.17
CA ASP A 350 5.65 -6.88 -26.66
C ASP A 350 5.83 -6.33 -25.25
N LYS A 351 6.13 -5.02 -25.20
CA LYS A 351 6.46 -4.28 -23.98
C LYS A 351 5.43 -3.22 -23.61
N PHE A 352 4.44 -2.97 -24.47
CA PHE A 352 3.59 -1.79 -24.35
C PHE A 352 2.12 -2.15 -24.46
N VAL A 353 1.30 -1.45 -23.69
CA VAL A 353 -0.14 -1.39 -23.81
C VAL A 353 -0.49 -0.25 -24.77
N THR A 354 -1.08 -0.60 -25.91
CA THR A 354 -1.58 0.38 -26.88
C THR A 354 -3.01 0.81 -26.53
N ILE A 355 -3.49 1.88 -27.16
CA ILE A 355 -4.91 2.31 -27.06
C ILE A 355 -5.83 1.16 -27.45
N GLU A 356 -5.51 0.43 -28.52
CA GLU A 356 -6.33 -0.68 -29.00
C GLU A 356 -6.41 -1.81 -27.99
N THR A 357 -5.27 -2.21 -27.41
CA THR A 357 -5.19 -3.24 -26.38
C THR A 357 -5.99 -2.85 -25.14
N ALA A 358 -5.80 -1.61 -24.65
CA ALA A 358 -6.49 -1.10 -23.48
C ALA A 358 -8.01 -0.99 -23.68
N ALA A 359 -8.44 -0.52 -24.86
CA ALA A 359 -9.86 -0.40 -25.19
C ALA A 359 -10.55 -1.77 -25.22
N LYS A 360 -9.92 -2.77 -25.85
CA LYS A 360 -10.44 -4.15 -25.91
C LYS A 360 -10.51 -4.79 -24.52
N ALA A 361 -9.47 -4.67 -23.70
CA ALA A 361 -9.47 -5.17 -22.33
C ALA A 361 -10.58 -4.52 -21.49
N THR A 362 -10.75 -3.20 -21.60
CA THR A 362 -11.82 -2.47 -20.90
C THR A 362 -13.20 -2.93 -21.36
N LYS A 363 -13.40 -3.13 -22.67
CA LYS A 363 -14.66 -3.65 -23.21
C LYS A 363 -14.97 -5.04 -22.66
N ASN A 364 -13.99 -5.93 -22.63
CA ASN A 364 -14.18 -7.29 -22.11
C ASN A 364 -14.60 -7.27 -20.63
N ARG A 365 -13.99 -6.40 -19.82
CA ARG A 365 -14.37 -6.21 -18.40
C ARG A 365 -15.78 -5.65 -18.26
N LEU A 366 -16.13 -4.59 -18.98
CA LEU A 366 -17.47 -3.99 -18.95
C LEU A 366 -18.54 -4.98 -19.41
N ASP A 367 -18.30 -5.71 -20.50
CA ASP A 367 -19.22 -6.73 -21.00
C ASP A 367 -19.40 -7.87 -19.97
N LEU A 368 -18.34 -8.23 -19.22
CA LEU A 368 -18.43 -9.22 -18.14
C LEU A 368 -19.24 -8.67 -16.98
N ALA A 369 -18.94 -7.45 -16.52
CA ALA A 369 -19.65 -6.76 -15.43
C ALA A 369 -21.16 -6.78 -15.66
N LYS A 370 -21.59 -6.28 -16.83
CA LYS A 370 -22.99 -6.23 -17.27
C LYS A 370 -23.67 -7.61 -17.35
N ARG A 371 -22.90 -8.67 -17.57
CA ARG A 371 -23.45 -10.04 -17.63
C ARG A 371 -23.62 -10.67 -16.25
N VAL A 372 -22.73 -10.38 -15.30
CA VAL A 372 -22.69 -11.07 -14.00
C VAL A 372 -23.33 -10.26 -12.88
N ASN A 373 -23.35 -8.94 -12.99
CA ASN A 373 -24.03 -8.04 -12.06
C ASN A 373 -25.46 -7.76 -12.58
N PRO A 374 -26.52 -8.35 -11.99
CA PRO A 374 -27.90 -8.09 -12.39
C PRO A 374 -28.38 -6.68 -12.03
N GLU A 375 -27.66 -5.98 -11.15
CA GLU A 375 -27.93 -4.60 -10.73
C GLU A 375 -26.93 -3.61 -11.34
N PHE A 376 -26.24 -4.01 -12.43
CA PHE A 376 -25.25 -3.16 -13.09
C PHE A 376 -25.85 -1.78 -13.39
N ASN A 377 -25.19 -0.75 -12.90
CA ASN A 377 -25.65 0.61 -12.99
C ASN A 377 -25.86 1.05 -14.46
N VAL A 378 -26.97 1.72 -14.73
CA VAL A 378 -27.33 2.22 -16.06
C VAL A 378 -27.54 3.73 -16.07
N SER A 379 -27.00 4.43 -15.06
CA SER A 379 -27.05 5.88 -14.97
C SER A 379 -26.26 6.54 -16.10
N VAL A 380 -26.63 7.78 -16.43
CA VAL A 380 -25.88 8.58 -17.41
C VAL A 380 -24.44 8.78 -16.94
N HIS A 381 -24.24 9.00 -15.63
CA HIS A 381 -22.92 9.15 -15.03
C HIS A 381 -22.05 7.89 -15.20
N GLN A 382 -22.61 6.70 -14.95
CA GLN A 382 -21.94 5.42 -15.19
C GLN A 382 -21.50 5.31 -16.65
N HIS A 383 -22.41 5.58 -17.58
CA HIS A 383 -22.14 5.48 -19.01
C HIS A 383 -21.09 6.49 -19.49
N GLU A 384 -21.16 7.73 -19.01
CA GLU A 384 -20.21 8.80 -19.33
C GLU A 384 -18.81 8.57 -18.75
N THR A 385 -18.69 7.77 -17.69
CA THR A 385 -17.41 7.40 -17.07
C THR A 385 -16.73 6.21 -17.77
N GLU A 386 -17.50 5.40 -18.54
CA GLU A 386 -16.95 4.27 -19.30
C GLU A 386 -15.74 4.69 -20.16
N TYR A 387 -14.64 3.95 -20.04
CA TYR A 387 -13.35 4.19 -20.71
C TYR A 387 -12.57 5.44 -20.25
N GLY A 388 -13.14 6.32 -19.43
CA GLY A 388 -12.45 7.52 -18.91
C GLY A 388 -11.27 7.16 -18.00
N THR A 389 -11.48 6.21 -17.09
CA THR A 389 -10.41 5.70 -16.20
C THR A 389 -9.31 4.98 -16.99
N THR A 390 -9.66 4.29 -18.08
CA THR A 390 -8.71 3.69 -19.02
C THR A 390 -7.82 4.74 -19.68
N ALA A 391 -8.43 5.82 -20.17
CA ALA A 391 -7.70 6.93 -20.75
C ALA A 391 -6.79 7.62 -19.71
N LEU A 392 -7.26 7.76 -18.47
CA LEU A 392 -6.50 8.37 -17.39
C LEU A 392 -5.22 7.58 -17.08
N TYR A 393 -5.28 6.27 -16.82
CA TYR A 393 -4.06 5.50 -16.53
C TYR A 393 -3.11 5.45 -17.73
N LEU A 394 -3.64 5.37 -18.96
CA LEU A 394 -2.83 5.42 -20.17
C LEU A 394 -2.07 6.74 -20.25
N LEU A 395 -2.75 7.87 -20.02
CA LEU A 395 -2.13 9.19 -20.02
C LEU A 395 -1.07 9.32 -18.92
N THR A 396 -1.37 8.88 -17.69
CA THR A 396 -0.43 8.89 -16.56
C THR A 396 0.89 8.20 -16.88
N LEU A 397 0.84 7.08 -17.61
CA LEU A 397 1.98 6.21 -17.90
C LEU A 397 2.48 6.31 -19.34
N TRP A 398 2.01 7.30 -20.10
CA TRP A 398 2.24 7.37 -21.53
C TRP A 398 3.71 7.63 -21.88
N ASP A 399 4.28 6.78 -22.74
CA ASP A 399 5.56 7.04 -23.39
C ASP A 399 5.31 7.71 -24.75
N GLU A 400 5.63 8.99 -24.85
CA GLU A 400 5.42 9.80 -26.07
C GLU A 400 6.20 9.28 -27.28
N HIS A 401 7.38 8.69 -27.07
CA HIS A 401 8.20 8.17 -28.16
C HIS A 401 7.61 6.87 -28.71
N GLN A 402 7.08 6.03 -27.82
CA GLN A 402 6.51 4.73 -28.18
C GLN A 402 5.02 4.83 -28.54
N LYS A 403 4.36 5.94 -28.19
CA LYS A 403 2.91 6.16 -28.34
C LYS A 403 2.09 5.03 -27.69
N ALA A 404 2.53 4.62 -26.50
CA ALA A 404 1.92 3.53 -25.74
C ALA A 404 2.39 3.58 -24.27
N ALA A 405 1.72 2.87 -23.37
CA ALA A 405 2.12 2.76 -21.97
C ALA A 405 2.98 1.51 -21.73
N PRO A 406 4.16 1.58 -21.10
CA PRO A 406 4.96 0.39 -20.79
C PRO A 406 4.23 -0.58 -19.85
N LYS A 407 4.18 -1.86 -20.21
CA LYS A 407 3.43 -2.91 -19.47
C LYS A 407 3.85 -3.04 -18.01
N HIS A 408 5.14 -2.89 -17.73
CA HIS A 408 5.66 -2.97 -16.36
C HIS A 408 5.20 -1.78 -15.50
N TRP A 409 5.03 -0.59 -16.08
CA TRP A 409 4.43 0.55 -15.37
C TRP A 409 2.94 0.34 -15.13
N VAL A 410 2.22 -0.17 -16.14
CA VAL A 410 0.78 -0.48 -16.02
C VAL A 410 0.54 -1.53 -14.93
N LYS A 411 1.36 -2.58 -14.89
CA LYS A 411 1.28 -3.63 -13.88
C LYS A 411 1.49 -3.09 -12.46
N ALA A 412 2.51 -2.26 -12.25
CA ALA A 412 2.78 -1.66 -10.94
C ALA A 412 1.67 -0.69 -10.51
N LEU A 413 1.15 0.13 -11.43
CA LEU A 413 0.10 1.09 -11.08
C LEU A 413 -1.23 0.40 -10.77
N LEU A 414 -1.70 -0.50 -11.64
CA LEU A 414 -3.03 -1.12 -11.51
C LEU A 414 -3.05 -2.34 -10.58
N GLY A 415 -1.95 -3.08 -10.50
CA GLY A 415 -1.87 -4.32 -9.72
C GLY A 415 -1.24 -4.17 -8.33
N GLU A 416 -0.53 -3.06 -8.08
CA GLU A 416 0.24 -2.87 -6.85
C GLU A 416 0.02 -1.48 -6.23
N ASP A 417 -0.83 -0.63 -6.83
CA ASP A 417 -1.04 0.78 -6.43
C ASP A 417 0.31 1.49 -6.20
N ARG A 418 1.27 1.30 -7.12
CA ARG A 418 2.67 1.72 -6.97
C ARG A 418 3.19 2.49 -8.17
N ILE A 419 3.97 3.53 -7.92
CA ILE A 419 4.73 4.23 -8.96
C ILE A 419 5.96 3.37 -9.31
N ALA A 420 6.11 3.06 -10.60
CA ALA A 420 7.06 2.09 -11.10
C ALA A 420 8.51 2.61 -11.20
N TYR A 421 9.01 3.30 -10.17
CA TYR A 421 10.37 3.85 -10.15
C TYR A 421 11.44 2.76 -10.27
N ARG A 422 11.21 1.58 -9.67
CA ARG A 422 12.11 0.41 -9.79
C ARG A 422 12.24 -0.05 -11.24
N GLU A 423 11.19 0.12 -12.01
CA GLU A 423 11.10 -0.24 -13.43
C GLU A 423 11.42 0.94 -14.36
N GLY A 424 11.99 2.02 -13.84
CA GLY A 424 12.46 3.16 -14.64
C GLY A 424 11.38 4.18 -15.00
N TYR A 425 10.26 4.20 -14.29
CA TYR A 425 9.25 5.24 -14.47
C TYR A 425 9.85 6.63 -14.39
N ASN A 426 9.48 7.46 -15.36
CA ASN A 426 9.67 8.90 -15.30
C ASN A 426 8.38 9.57 -15.78
N LYS A 427 8.05 10.71 -15.19
CA LYS A 427 6.82 11.44 -15.49
C LYS A 427 6.80 12.14 -16.86
N GLY A 428 7.85 11.99 -17.67
CA GLY A 428 8.01 12.67 -18.94
C GLY A 428 8.27 14.17 -18.80
N LYS A 429 8.57 14.83 -19.93
CA LYS A 429 8.83 16.29 -20.00
C LYS A 429 7.60 17.10 -20.39
N SER A 430 6.59 16.48 -21.00
CA SER A 430 5.34 17.12 -21.36
C SER A 430 4.38 17.15 -20.17
N VAL A 431 3.76 18.31 -19.97
CA VAL A 431 2.60 18.46 -19.07
C VAL A 431 1.42 17.72 -19.69
N LYS A 432 0.67 16.98 -18.86
CA LYS A 432 -0.52 16.24 -19.26
C LYS A 432 -1.77 17.01 -18.83
N THR A 433 -2.69 17.19 -19.76
CA THR A 433 -3.82 18.13 -19.62
C THR A 433 -5.17 17.43 -19.67
N ASN A 434 -6.21 18.08 -19.16
CA ASN A 434 -7.61 17.62 -19.28
C ASN A 434 -8.03 17.48 -20.75
N LYS A 435 -7.48 18.33 -21.64
CA LYS A 435 -7.68 18.18 -23.08
C LYS A 435 -7.09 16.87 -23.61
N GLN A 436 -5.92 16.47 -23.14
CA GLN A 436 -5.28 15.21 -23.55
C GLN A 436 -6.02 13.99 -23.01
N VAL A 437 -6.49 14.01 -21.77
CA VAL A 437 -7.30 12.88 -21.26
C VAL A 437 -8.61 12.76 -22.02
N GLY A 438 -9.29 13.87 -22.33
CA GLY A 438 -10.49 13.87 -23.17
C GLY A 438 -10.24 13.30 -24.57
N ALA A 439 -9.14 13.70 -25.22
CA ALA A 439 -8.75 13.14 -26.53
C ALA A 439 -8.41 11.65 -26.45
N MET A 440 -7.74 11.21 -25.38
CA MET A 440 -7.45 9.80 -25.13
C MET A 440 -8.73 8.99 -24.90
N THR A 441 -9.69 9.51 -24.13
CA THR A 441 -11.01 8.90 -23.92
C THR A 441 -11.74 8.70 -25.24
N GLN A 442 -11.76 9.72 -26.11
CA GLN A 442 -12.36 9.59 -27.44
C GLN A 442 -11.65 8.53 -28.29
N ALA A 443 -10.32 8.47 -28.26
CA ALA A 443 -9.54 7.48 -29.00
C ALA A 443 -9.84 6.04 -28.52
N VAL A 444 -9.91 5.82 -27.20
CA VAL A 444 -10.26 4.52 -26.61
C VAL A 444 -11.68 4.11 -27.00
N ARG A 445 -12.66 5.02 -26.86
CA ARG A 445 -14.06 4.80 -27.24
C ARG A 445 -14.25 4.49 -28.72
N ALA A 446 -13.49 5.15 -29.59
CA ALA A 446 -13.56 4.95 -31.03
C ALA A 446 -13.18 3.51 -31.44
N VAL A 447 -12.20 2.89 -30.77
CA VAL A 447 -11.77 1.51 -31.06
C VAL A 447 -12.90 0.50 -30.89
N VAL A 448 -13.78 0.72 -29.91
CA VAL A 448 -14.83 -0.22 -29.53
C VAL A 448 -16.21 0.17 -30.07
N GLY A 449 -16.29 1.28 -30.83
CA GLY A 449 -17.55 1.79 -31.35
C GLY A 449 -18.53 2.23 -30.27
N TRP A 450 -18.03 2.74 -29.14
CA TRP A 450 -18.85 3.25 -28.04
C TRP A 450 -19.74 4.40 -28.52
N LYS A 451 -20.96 4.47 -27.98
CA LYS A 451 -21.95 5.50 -28.34
C LYS A 451 -22.39 6.24 -27.07
N PRO A 452 -22.53 7.58 -27.12
CA PRO A 452 -23.04 8.36 -26.00
C PRO A 452 -24.45 7.98 -25.60
#